data_AF-A0A960K9B2-F1
#
_entry.id   AF-A0A960K9B2-F1
#
_cell.length_a   1.000
_cell.length_b   1.000
_cell.length_c   1.000
_cell.angle_alpha   90.00
_cell.angle_beta   90.00
_cell.angle_gamma   90.00
#
_symmetry.space_group_name_H-M   'P 1'
#
loop_
_entity.id
_entity.type
_entity.pdbx_description
1 polymer ?
#
loop_
_entity_poly.entity_id
_entity_poly.type
_entity_poly.pdbx_seq_one_letter_code
_entity_poly.pdbx_strand_id
1 'polypeptide(L)'
;MRALRCPSCQRPVFFENDRCLACGTALGFEPSMFAMVAVDDAGGAGGQLTRCAGAVTAGCNWVVATDDAGQLCRSCQLTRTRPPDGDDEAHQRFVEAESAKRRLVAQLIDLGLPITSFHEHPEGLAFDLLSSRFDEVMIGHEDGVITLDLAEADDAYRERVRTELGEAYRTVLGHLRHEVGHYYWMVLVRDAGRVDEFRERFGDERASYGDALAAHYGGPGPTGWDAEHVSAYATMHPWEDWA
;
A
#
# COMPACT_ATOMS: atom_id res chain seq x y z
N MET A 1 0.40 -12.56 9.87
CA MET A 1 0.64 -12.85 8.44
C MET A 1 0.60 -14.38 8.29
N ARG A 2 -0.29 -14.93 7.46
CA ARG A 2 -0.41 -16.39 7.28
C ARG A 2 0.86 -16.94 6.63
N ALA A 3 1.31 -18.10 7.08
CA ALA A 3 2.46 -18.78 6.48
C ALA A 3 2.04 -19.39 5.12
N LEU A 4 2.70 -18.96 4.04
CA LEU A 4 2.45 -19.48 2.69
C LEU A 4 3.32 -20.70 2.42
N ARG A 5 2.78 -21.66 1.66
CA ARG A 5 3.45 -22.91 1.31
C ARG A 5 3.36 -23.17 -0.17
N CYS A 6 4.41 -23.77 -0.74
CA CYS A 6 4.36 -24.27 -2.11
C CYS A 6 3.30 -25.39 -2.22
N PRO A 7 2.37 -25.33 -3.17
CA PRO A 7 1.33 -26.34 -3.33
C PRO A 7 1.89 -27.71 -3.73
N SER A 8 3.04 -27.76 -4.41
CA SER A 8 3.66 -29.01 -4.85
C SER A 8 4.51 -29.72 -3.78
N CYS A 9 5.37 -28.98 -3.05
CA CYS A 9 6.32 -29.58 -2.11
C CYS A 9 6.10 -29.18 -0.63
N GLN A 10 5.11 -28.33 -0.36
CA GLN A 10 4.71 -27.88 0.99
C GLN A 10 5.76 -27.11 1.81
N ARG A 11 6.93 -26.82 1.21
CA ARG A 11 7.93 -25.95 1.85
C ARG A 11 7.40 -24.52 2.00
N PRO A 12 7.79 -23.82 3.07
CA PRO A 12 7.49 -22.40 3.23
C PRO A 12 7.99 -21.58 2.03
N VAL A 13 7.21 -20.60 1.62
CA VAL A 13 7.54 -19.63 0.58
C VAL A 13 7.17 -18.23 1.05
N PHE A 14 7.84 -17.22 0.51
CA PHE A 14 7.55 -15.82 0.78
C PHE A 14 6.44 -15.31 -0.15
N PHE A 15 5.74 -14.25 0.28
CA PHE A 15 4.63 -13.65 -0.46
C PHE A 15 5.03 -13.20 -1.87
N GLU A 16 6.27 -12.76 -2.06
CA GLU A 16 6.79 -12.28 -3.35
C GLU A 16 7.23 -13.41 -4.28
N ASN A 17 7.32 -14.65 -3.80
CA ASN A 17 7.83 -15.73 -4.61
C ASN A 17 6.89 -16.01 -5.78
N ASP A 18 7.43 -15.97 -6.99
CA ASP A 18 6.84 -16.42 -8.24
C ASP A 18 7.32 -17.82 -8.64
N ARG A 19 8.24 -18.40 -7.85
CA ARG A 19 8.79 -19.74 -7.99
C ARG A 19 9.20 -20.31 -6.64
N CYS A 20 8.98 -21.61 -6.44
CA CYS A 20 9.48 -22.31 -5.27
C CYS A 20 10.98 -22.58 -5.42
N LEU A 21 11.79 -22.04 -4.51
CA LEU A 21 13.25 -22.22 -4.51
C LEU A 21 13.70 -23.67 -4.20
N ALA A 22 12.79 -24.54 -3.77
CA ALA A 22 13.12 -25.92 -3.42
C ALA A 22 12.78 -26.95 -4.51
N CYS A 23 11.66 -26.79 -5.21
CA CYS A 23 11.22 -27.74 -6.24
C CYS A 23 11.06 -27.12 -7.64
N GLY A 24 11.28 -25.80 -7.79
CA GLY A 24 11.24 -25.12 -9.08
C GLY A 24 9.84 -24.81 -9.60
N THR A 25 8.77 -25.28 -8.93
CA THR A 25 7.37 -25.00 -9.30
C THR A 25 7.14 -23.49 -9.42
N ALA A 26 6.62 -23.04 -10.56
CA ALA A 26 6.18 -21.65 -10.72
C ALA A 26 4.92 -21.41 -9.88
N LEU A 27 4.88 -20.26 -9.21
CA LEU A 27 3.88 -19.89 -8.22
C LEU A 27 3.12 -18.65 -8.65
N GLY A 28 1.87 -18.58 -8.21
CA GLY A 28 1.04 -17.40 -8.23
C GLY A 28 0.30 -17.25 -6.92
N PHE A 29 0.02 -16.02 -6.50
CA PHE A 29 -0.78 -15.75 -5.31
C PHE A 29 -2.25 -15.60 -5.71
N GLU A 30 -3.10 -16.42 -5.09
CA GLU A 30 -4.54 -16.31 -5.21
C GLU A 30 -5.07 -15.61 -3.93
N PRO A 31 -5.72 -14.44 -4.07
CA PRO A 31 -6.10 -13.62 -2.93
C PRO A 31 -7.34 -14.12 -2.16
N SER A 32 -8.31 -14.80 -2.79
CA SER A 32 -9.53 -15.25 -2.11
C SER A 32 -9.30 -16.41 -1.14
N MET A 33 -8.35 -17.27 -1.45
CA MET A 33 -7.86 -18.39 -0.65
C MET A 33 -6.70 -17.98 0.26
N PHE A 34 -6.09 -16.82 0.00
CA PHE A 34 -4.85 -16.37 0.64
C PHE A 34 -3.76 -17.44 0.55
N ALA A 35 -3.51 -17.93 -0.67
CA ALA A 35 -2.65 -19.10 -0.88
C ALA A 35 -1.79 -18.97 -2.13
N MET A 36 -0.69 -19.73 -2.15
CA MET A 36 0.12 -19.90 -3.35
C MET A 36 -0.43 -21.08 -4.17
N VAL A 37 -0.67 -20.83 -5.45
CA VAL A 37 -1.10 -21.82 -6.44
C VAL A 37 0.01 -22.12 -7.43
N ALA A 38 -0.01 -23.32 -8.02
CA ALA A 38 0.95 -23.69 -9.05
C ALA A 38 0.50 -23.08 -10.38
N VAL A 39 1.45 -22.48 -11.09
CA VAL A 39 1.24 -21.89 -12.42
C VAL A 39 2.06 -22.69 -13.43
N ASP A 40 1.50 -22.94 -14.60
CA ASP A 40 2.18 -23.57 -15.74
C ASP A 40 3.01 -22.55 -16.54
N ASP A 41 3.74 -23.04 -17.54
CA ASP A 41 4.63 -22.21 -18.37
C ASP A 41 3.87 -21.20 -19.25
N ALA A 42 2.58 -21.46 -19.53
CA ALA A 42 1.71 -20.53 -20.24
C ALA A 42 1.10 -19.46 -19.32
N GLY A 43 1.38 -19.51 -18.01
CA GLY A 43 0.83 -18.61 -17.01
C GLY A 43 -0.51 -19.04 -16.45
N GLY A 44 -1.02 -20.22 -16.80
CA GLY A 44 -2.26 -20.79 -16.30
C GLY A 44 -2.07 -21.47 -14.94
N ALA A 45 -3.00 -21.30 -14.01
CA ALA A 45 -3.04 -22.02 -12.73
C ALA A 45 -4.37 -22.77 -12.62
N GLY A 46 -4.31 -24.11 -12.56
CA GLY A 46 -5.48 -24.95 -12.28
C GLY A 46 -6.71 -24.65 -13.14
N GLY A 47 -6.60 -24.69 -14.48
CA GLY A 47 -7.71 -24.68 -15.44
C GLY A 47 -8.60 -23.42 -15.52
N GLN A 48 -8.60 -22.55 -14.51
CA GLN A 48 -9.47 -21.38 -14.40
C GLN A 48 -8.78 -20.13 -13.83
N LEU A 49 -7.47 -20.16 -13.60
CA LEU A 49 -6.70 -18.99 -13.23
C LEU A 49 -5.59 -18.72 -14.25
N THR A 50 -5.20 -17.47 -14.40
CA THR A 50 -4.07 -17.03 -15.21
C THR A 50 -3.29 -15.91 -14.53
N ARG A 51 -2.03 -15.67 -14.89
CA ARG A 51 -1.23 -14.58 -14.33
C ARG A 51 -1.87 -13.22 -14.64
N CYS A 52 -1.81 -12.33 -13.67
CA CYS A 52 -2.14 -10.92 -13.83
C CYS A 52 -1.38 -10.31 -15.03
N ALA A 53 -2.04 -9.48 -15.83
CA ALA A 53 -1.39 -8.76 -16.93
C ALA A 53 -0.22 -7.85 -16.47
N GLY A 54 -0.22 -7.44 -15.20
CA GLY A 54 0.87 -6.70 -14.56
C GLY A 54 2.09 -7.55 -14.18
N ALA A 55 2.16 -8.82 -14.58
CA ALA A 55 3.27 -9.71 -14.22
C ALA A 55 4.63 -9.17 -14.70
N VAL A 56 4.70 -8.62 -15.91
CA VAL A 56 5.94 -8.09 -16.50
C VAL A 56 6.20 -6.66 -16.02
N THR A 57 5.19 -5.79 -16.04
CA THR A 57 5.36 -4.35 -15.80
C THR A 57 5.43 -3.98 -14.31
N ALA A 58 4.74 -4.71 -13.44
CA ALA A 58 4.66 -4.45 -12.00
C ALA A 58 5.31 -5.56 -11.15
N GLY A 59 5.96 -6.55 -11.80
CA GLY A 59 6.48 -7.74 -11.13
C GLY A 59 5.38 -8.51 -10.37
N CYS A 60 4.14 -8.47 -10.87
CA CYS A 60 2.99 -9.02 -10.15
C CYS A 60 3.00 -10.55 -10.18
N ASN A 61 2.98 -11.17 -9.01
CA ASN A 61 2.87 -12.62 -8.88
C ASN A 61 1.44 -13.10 -8.62
N TRP A 62 0.42 -12.24 -8.69
CA TRP A 62 -0.97 -12.66 -8.47
C TRP A 62 -1.57 -13.34 -9.70
N VAL A 63 -2.61 -14.13 -9.45
CA VAL A 63 -3.45 -14.72 -10.50
C VAL A 63 -4.85 -14.11 -10.50
N VAL A 64 -5.51 -14.17 -11.65
CA VAL A 64 -6.89 -13.74 -11.92
C VAL A 64 -7.67 -14.89 -12.56
N ALA A 65 -8.99 -14.82 -12.59
CA ALA A 65 -9.80 -15.81 -13.30
C ALA A 65 -9.46 -15.84 -14.80
N THR A 66 -9.50 -17.00 -15.44
CA THR A 66 -9.22 -17.14 -16.88
C THR A 66 -10.23 -16.39 -17.74
N ASP A 67 -11.47 -16.23 -17.27
CA ASP A 67 -12.48 -15.40 -17.94
C ASP A 67 -12.07 -13.92 -17.99
N ASP A 68 -11.14 -13.53 -17.11
CA ASP A 68 -10.50 -12.21 -17.05
C ASP A 68 -9.07 -12.24 -17.65
N ALA A 69 -8.76 -13.18 -18.55
CA ALA A 69 -7.46 -13.25 -19.19
C ALA A 69 -7.09 -11.91 -19.87
N GLY A 70 -5.88 -11.42 -19.59
CA GLY A 70 -5.41 -10.11 -20.05
C GLY A 70 -5.82 -8.94 -19.16
N GLN A 71 -6.58 -9.17 -18.08
CA GLN A 71 -6.90 -8.14 -17.11
C GLN A 71 -5.85 -8.03 -15.98
N LEU A 72 -5.87 -6.87 -15.33
CA LEU A 72 -5.11 -6.62 -14.11
C LEU A 72 -5.81 -7.28 -12.92
N CYS A 73 -5.06 -7.80 -11.97
CA CYS A 73 -5.61 -8.26 -10.69
C CYS A 73 -6.10 -7.07 -9.85
N ARG A 74 -6.92 -7.34 -8.82
CA ARG A 74 -7.49 -6.32 -7.94
C ARG A 74 -6.47 -5.31 -7.39
N SER A 75 -5.24 -5.73 -7.07
CA SER A 75 -4.19 -4.81 -6.62
C SER A 75 -3.66 -3.92 -7.75
N CYS A 76 -3.41 -4.49 -8.94
CA CYS A 76 -2.87 -3.73 -10.08
C CYS A 76 -3.92 -2.81 -10.70
N GLN A 77 -5.21 -3.14 -10.61
CA GLN A 77 -6.31 -2.26 -11.01
C GLN A 77 -6.38 -0.96 -10.21
N LEU A 78 -5.80 -0.91 -9.00
CA LEU A 78 -5.77 0.30 -8.18
C LEU A 78 -4.63 1.26 -8.57
N THR A 79 -3.70 0.86 -9.45
CA THR A 79 -2.70 1.80 -9.98
C THR A 79 -3.37 2.71 -11.00
N ARG A 80 -3.53 3.98 -10.66
CA ARG A 80 -4.03 5.00 -11.58
C ARG A 80 -2.91 5.55 -12.45
N THR A 81 -1.76 5.84 -11.84
CA THR A 81 -0.60 6.39 -12.54
C THR A 81 0.66 5.60 -12.24
N ARG A 82 1.44 5.33 -13.29
CA ARG A 82 2.78 4.70 -13.24
C ARG A 82 3.81 5.63 -13.88
N PRO A 83 5.12 5.40 -13.67
CA PRO A 83 6.17 6.19 -14.31
C PRO A 83 6.09 6.16 -15.85
N PRO A 84 6.54 7.25 -16.51
CA PRO A 84 6.67 7.30 -17.97
C PRO A 84 7.59 6.22 -18.51
N ASP A 85 7.31 5.75 -19.73
CA ASP A 85 8.18 4.81 -20.42
C ASP A 85 9.56 5.45 -20.67
N GLY A 86 10.64 4.71 -20.38
CA GLY A 86 12.02 5.15 -20.57
C GLY A 86 12.73 5.68 -19.31
N ASP A 87 12.06 5.71 -18.16
CA ASP A 87 12.69 5.96 -16.86
C ASP A 87 12.96 4.63 -16.13
N ASP A 88 13.99 3.90 -16.57
CA ASP A 88 14.32 2.55 -16.09
C ASP A 88 14.52 2.48 -14.56
N GLU A 89 15.09 3.53 -13.96
CA GLU A 89 15.28 3.63 -12.50
C GLU A 89 13.92 3.74 -11.78
N ALA A 90 13.03 4.60 -12.27
CA ALA A 90 11.68 4.70 -11.71
C ALA A 90 10.88 3.42 -11.93
N HIS A 91 11.09 2.69 -13.03
CA HIS A 91 10.45 1.39 -13.23
C HIS A 91 10.91 0.33 -12.23
N GLN A 92 12.19 0.31 -11.84
CA GLN A 92 12.66 -0.60 -10.80
C GLN A 92 11.98 -0.29 -9.45
N ARG A 93 11.94 1.00 -9.07
CA ARG A 93 11.27 1.46 -7.85
C ARG A 93 9.75 1.22 -7.89
N PHE A 94 9.15 1.33 -9.07
CA PHE A 94 7.74 1.03 -9.28
C PHE A 94 7.41 -0.44 -8.96
N VAL A 95 8.27 -1.39 -9.34
CA VAL A 95 8.08 -2.81 -8.98
C VAL A 95 8.14 -3.02 -7.46
N GLU A 96 9.02 -2.31 -6.76
CA GLU A 96 9.11 -2.36 -5.29
C GLU A 96 7.88 -1.76 -4.62
N ALA A 97 7.43 -0.59 -5.06
CA ALA A 97 6.21 0.06 -4.57
C ALA A 97 4.97 -0.79 -4.84
N GLU A 98 4.85 -1.38 -6.02
CA GLU A 98 3.78 -2.32 -6.36
C GLU A 98 3.82 -3.59 -5.50
N SER A 99 5.01 -4.07 -5.13
CA SER A 99 5.15 -5.19 -4.19
C SER A 99 4.64 -4.84 -2.80
N ALA A 100 5.01 -3.67 -2.28
CA ALA A 100 4.49 -3.14 -1.01
C ALA A 100 2.96 -2.95 -1.07
N LYS A 101 2.44 -2.36 -2.15
CA LYS A 101 1.01 -2.20 -2.36
C LYS A 101 0.28 -3.53 -2.43
N ARG A 102 0.80 -4.55 -3.13
CA ARG A 102 0.21 -5.90 -3.12
C ARG A 102 0.12 -6.48 -1.72
N ARG A 103 1.15 -6.31 -0.89
CA ARG A 103 1.10 -6.74 0.52
C ARG A 103 -0.01 -6.05 1.29
N LEU A 104 -0.16 -4.74 1.10
CA LEU A 104 -1.23 -3.95 1.70
C LEU A 104 -2.60 -4.49 1.24
N VAL A 105 -2.85 -4.54 -0.07
CA VAL A 105 -4.15 -4.98 -0.63
C VAL A 105 -4.48 -6.42 -0.21
N ALA A 106 -3.51 -7.34 -0.19
CA ALA A 106 -3.74 -8.69 0.34
C ALA A 106 -4.17 -8.68 1.81
N GLN A 107 -3.57 -7.81 2.65
CA GLN A 107 -3.97 -7.69 4.05
C GLN A 107 -5.37 -7.11 4.20
N LEU A 108 -5.73 -6.10 3.41
CA LEU A 108 -7.07 -5.53 3.41
C LEU A 108 -8.12 -6.58 3.04
N ILE A 109 -7.82 -7.43 2.03
CA ILE A 109 -8.67 -8.56 1.65
C ILE A 109 -8.79 -9.58 2.80
N ASP A 110 -7.68 -9.98 3.43
CA ASP A 110 -7.67 -10.96 4.55
C ASP A 110 -8.43 -10.44 5.78
N LEU A 111 -8.39 -9.12 6.02
CA LEU A 111 -9.14 -8.44 7.08
C LEU A 111 -10.62 -8.24 6.74
N GLY A 112 -11.02 -8.47 5.47
CA GLY A 112 -12.38 -8.22 5.00
C GLY A 112 -12.75 -6.73 4.93
N LEU A 113 -11.76 -5.84 4.85
CA LEU A 113 -12.01 -4.41 4.72
C LEU A 113 -12.53 -4.06 3.31
N PRO A 114 -13.44 -3.08 3.19
CA PRO A 114 -13.95 -2.67 1.89
C PRO A 114 -12.82 -2.05 1.05
N ILE A 115 -12.81 -2.39 -0.24
CA ILE A 115 -11.90 -1.79 -1.22
C ILE A 115 -12.73 -1.54 -2.48
N THR A 116 -13.18 -0.30 -2.63
CA THR A 116 -13.90 0.19 -3.81
C THR A 116 -12.89 0.84 -4.73
N SER A 117 -12.84 0.42 -5.99
CA SER A 117 -11.88 0.98 -6.95
C SER A 117 -12.31 2.38 -7.41
N PHE A 118 -11.35 3.23 -7.74
CA PHE A 118 -11.63 4.51 -8.43
C PHE A 118 -12.31 4.35 -9.79
N HIS A 119 -12.27 3.14 -10.40
CA HIS A 119 -13.07 2.82 -11.59
C HIS A 119 -14.56 2.65 -11.30
N GLU A 120 -14.92 2.36 -10.04
CA GLU A 120 -16.29 2.12 -9.59
C GLU A 120 -16.92 3.36 -8.93
N HIS A 121 -16.10 4.15 -8.22
CA HIS A 121 -16.54 5.33 -7.48
C HIS A 121 -15.52 6.48 -7.59
N PRO A 122 -15.93 7.75 -7.71
CA PRO A 122 -15.00 8.89 -7.82
C PRO A 122 -14.01 9.03 -6.65
N GLU A 123 -14.47 8.79 -5.42
CA GLU A 123 -13.62 8.74 -4.20
C GLU A 123 -13.16 7.29 -3.89
N GLY A 124 -13.12 6.41 -4.90
CA GLY A 124 -12.61 5.06 -4.75
C GLY A 124 -11.08 5.05 -4.60
N LEU A 125 -10.55 3.99 -4.00
CA LEU A 125 -9.12 3.86 -3.74
C LEU A 125 -8.32 3.83 -5.04
N ALA A 126 -7.32 4.71 -5.14
CA ALA A 126 -6.36 4.77 -6.23
C ALA A 126 -4.94 4.97 -5.69
N PHE A 127 -3.95 4.56 -6.47
CA PHE A 127 -2.53 4.81 -6.21
C PHE A 127 -1.88 5.51 -7.40
N ASP A 128 -1.29 6.67 -7.15
CA ASP A 128 -0.39 7.36 -8.06
C ASP A 128 1.05 7.12 -7.62
N LEU A 129 1.77 6.31 -8.39
CA LEU A 129 3.16 5.96 -8.11
C LEU A 129 4.05 6.75 -9.06
N LEU A 130 4.49 7.93 -8.60
CA LEU A 130 5.09 8.98 -9.42
C LEU A 130 6.61 9.04 -9.25
N SER A 131 7.31 9.60 -10.24
CA SER A 131 8.76 9.84 -10.19
C SER A 131 9.01 11.33 -10.01
N SER A 132 9.61 11.75 -8.89
CA SER A 132 9.97 13.16 -8.67
C SER A 132 11.18 13.65 -9.47
N ARG A 133 11.69 12.82 -10.38
CA ARG A 133 12.84 13.16 -11.23
C ARG A 133 12.58 14.37 -12.12
N PHE A 134 11.34 14.57 -12.56
CA PHE A 134 10.98 15.60 -13.53
C PHE A 134 10.06 16.69 -12.94
N ASP A 135 9.29 16.35 -11.90
CA ASP A 135 8.32 17.25 -11.27
C ASP A 135 8.30 17.02 -9.75
N GLU A 136 7.92 18.03 -8.97
CA GLU A 136 7.72 17.88 -7.53
C GLU A 136 6.47 17.03 -7.27
N VAL A 137 6.61 16.01 -6.42
CA VAL A 137 5.51 15.09 -6.07
C VAL A 137 5.03 15.41 -4.66
N MET A 138 3.77 15.83 -4.54
CA MET A 138 3.09 15.93 -3.26
C MET A 138 2.63 14.54 -2.82
N ILE A 139 3.25 14.02 -1.77
CA ILE A 139 2.97 12.71 -1.20
C ILE A 139 1.84 12.84 -0.18
N GLY A 140 0.94 11.85 -0.13
CA GLY A 140 -0.16 11.81 0.82
C GLY A 140 -1.45 11.23 0.23
N HIS A 141 -2.54 11.43 0.96
CA HIS A 141 -3.88 11.01 0.58
C HIS A 141 -4.81 12.20 0.30
N GLU A 142 -5.49 12.17 -0.84
CA GLU A 142 -6.52 13.15 -1.23
C GLU A 142 -7.70 12.44 -1.92
N ASP A 143 -8.91 12.57 -1.37
CA ASP A 143 -10.16 12.03 -1.92
C ASP A 143 -10.10 10.57 -2.44
N GLY A 144 -9.43 9.70 -1.68
CA GLY A 144 -9.25 8.28 -2.01
C GLY A 144 -8.03 7.97 -2.89
N VAL A 145 -7.30 8.99 -3.34
CA VAL A 145 -6.05 8.83 -4.07
C VAL A 145 -4.88 8.87 -3.10
N ILE A 146 -4.06 7.83 -3.11
CA ILE A 146 -2.79 7.77 -2.40
C ILE A 146 -1.68 8.04 -3.39
N THR A 147 -0.95 9.12 -3.19
CA THR A 147 0.20 9.50 -4.02
C THR A 147 1.49 9.14 -3.29
N LEU A 148 2.38 8.42 -3.96
CA LEU A 148 3.69 8.04 -3.45
C LEU A 148 4.76 8.49 -4.45
N ASP A 149 5.80 9.17 -3.96
CA ASP A 149 7.03 9.36 -4.73
C ASP A 149 7.85 8.08 -4.70
N LEU A 150 8.18 7.55 -5.87
CA LEU A 150 9.02 6.37 -6.00
C LEU A 150 10.44 6.57 -5.47
N ALA A 151 10.92 7.82 -5.34
CA ALA A 151 12.18 8.09 -4.65
C ALA A 151 12.18 7.58 -3.20
N GLU A 152 11.02 7.44 -2.55
CA GLU A 152 10.92 6.87 -1.21
C GLU A 152 11.28 5.37 -1.14
N ALA A 153 11.29 4.67 -2.27
CA ALA A 153 11.77 3.29 -2.31
C ALA A 153 13.29 3.22 -2.04
N ASP A 154 14.05 4.31 -2.24
CA ASP A 154 15.50 4.38 -2.00
C ASP A 154 15.86 4.53 -0.50
N ASP A 155 16.48 3.49 0.05
CA ASP A 155 17.00 3.45 1.42
C ASP A 155 17.86 4.67 1.81
N ALA A 156 18.66 5.20 0.87
CA ALA A 156 19.54 6.34 1.12
C ALA A 156 18.76 7.67 1.14
N TYR A 157 17.68 7.79 0.36
CA TYR A 157 16.75 8.91 0.45
C TYR A 157 16.00 8.86 1.79
N ARG A 158 15.48 7.69 2.17
CA ARG A 158 14.79 7.49 3.45
C ARG A 158 15.64 7.86 4.65
N GLU A 159 16.90 7.44 4.69
CA GLU A 159 17.79 7.76 5.83
C GLU A 159 18.15 9.25 5.90
N ARG A 160 18.23 9.95 4.76
CA ARG A 160 18.41 11.41 4.74
C ARG A 160 17.20 12.12 5.33
N VAL A 161 15.99 11.81 4.84
CA VAL A 161 14.75 12.43 5.34
C VAL A 161 14.51 12.11 6.81
N ARG A 162 14.79 10.86 7.23
CA ARG A 162 14.77 10.45 8.64
C ARG A 162 15.66 11.34 9.51
N THR A 163 16.87 11.62 9.06
CA THR A 163 17.84 12.44 9.80
C THR A 163 17.39 13.90 9.86
N GLU A 164 16.77 14.41 8.80
CA GLU A 164 16.29 15.79 8.71
C GLU A 164 15.04 16.05 9.56
N LEU A 165 14.10 15.10 9.60
CA LEU A 165 12.84 15.23 10.34
C LEU A 165 12.88 14.66 11.77
N GLY A 166 13.93 13.91 12.12
CA GLY A 166 14.11 13.37 13.48
C GLY A 166 13.14 12.24 13.86
N GLU A 167 12.36 11.74 12.90
CA GLU A 167 11.37 10.69 13.08
C GLU A 167 11.79 9.39 12.39
N ALA A 168 11.29 8.24 12.84
CA ALA A 168 11.55 6.96 12.18
C ALA A 168 10.83 6.90 10.82
N TYR A 169 11.56 7.14 9.73
CA TYR A 169 11.00 7.13 8.39
C TYR A 169 10.47 5.72 8.02
N ARG A 170 9.23 5.68 7.51
CA ARG A 170 8.47 4.44 7.29
C ARG A 170 9.02 3.68 6.08
N THR A 171 8.94 2.35 6.11
CA THR A 171 9.10 1.56 4.86
C THR A 171 7.99 1.95 3.87
N VAL A 172 8.17 1.71 2.57
CA VAL A 172 7.11 1.99 1.57
C VAL A 172 5.77 1.35 1.99
N LEU A 173 5.79 0.11 2.48
CA LEU A 173 4.58 -0.53 3.01
C LEU A 173 4.01 0.20 4.24
N GLY A 174 4.87 0.70 5.12
CA GLY A 174 4.45 1.47 6.29
C GLY A 174 3.80 2.80 5.90
N HIS A 175 4.34 3.48 4.90
CA HIS A 175 3.75 4.71 4.36
C HIS A 175 2.39 4.43 3.74
N LEU A 176 2.32 3.45 2.83
CA LEU A 176 1.05 3.08 2.19
C LEU A 176 -0.03 2.67 3.20
N ARG A 177 0.35 2.03 4.33
CA ARG A 177 -0.60 1.70 5.40
C ARG A 177 -1.17 2.93 6.08
N HIS A 178 -0.34 3.92 6.35
CA HIS A 178 -0.76 5.17 6.94
C HIS A 178 -1.70 5.94 6.01
N GLU A 179 -1.33 6.09 4.73
CA GLU A 179 -2.20 6.77 3.76
C GLU A 179 -3.52 6.02 3.51
N VAL A 180 -3.51 4.69 3.54
CA VAL A 180 -4.75 3.90 3.53
C VAL A 180 -5.57 4.09 4.82
N GLY A 181 -4.93 4.40 5.95
CA GLY A 181 -5.61 4.80 7.18
C GLY A 181 -6.49 6.04 6.97
N HIS A 182 -5.96 7.05 6.29
CA HIS A 182 -6.72 8.25 5.89
C HIS A 182 -7.88 7.92 4.94
N TYR A 183 -7.68 7.05 3.96
CA TYR A 183 -8.79 6.55 3.12
C TYR A 183 -9.89 5.88 3.96
N TYR A 184 -9.52 5.06 4.93
CA TYR A 184 -10.51 4.40 5.80
C TYR A 184 -11.17 5.35 6.78
N TRP A 185 -10.60 6.52 7.08
CA TRP A 185 -11.34 7.56 7.79
C TRP A 185 -12.55 8.02 6.98
N MET A 186 -12.40 8.25 5.67
CA MET A 186 -13.53 8.60 4.80
C MET A 186 -14.59 7.49 4.82
N VAL A 187 -14.18 6.25 4.61
CA VAL A 187 -15.12 5.13 4.45
C VAL A 187 -15.78 4.71 5.77
N LEU A 188 -15.02 4.60 6.86
CA LEU A 188 -15.49 4.02 8.13
C LEU A 188 -15.94 5.06 9.15
N VAL A 189 -15.60 6.34 8.95
CA VAL A 189 -15.96 7.44 9.86
C VAL A 189 -16.88 8.44 9.17
N ARG A 190 -16.41 9.13 8.12
CA ARG A 190 -17.17 10.19 7.43
C ARG A 190 -18.46 9.63 6.81
N ASP A 191 -18.32 8.65 5.93
CA ASP A 191 -19.43 8.12 5.12
C ASP A 191 -20.35 7.20 5.95
N ALA A 192 -19.80 6.61 7.01
CA ALA A 192 -20.57 5.86 8.00
C ALA A 192 -21.31 6.74 9.02
N GLY A 193 -21.10 8.07 9.02
CA GLY A 193 -21.74 9.01 9.93
C GLY A 193 -21.25 8.91 11.39
N ARG A 194 -20.01 8.49 11.60
CA ARG A 194 -19.41 8.21 12.93
C ARG A 194 -18.42 9.29 13.41
N VAL A 195 -18.51 10.50 12.86
CA VAL A 195 -17.59 11.60 13.16
C VAL A 195 -17.59 11.97 14.65
N ASP A 196 -18.76 11.96 15.32
CA ASP A 196 -18.82 12.29 16.75
C ASP A 196 -18.10 11.23 17.61
N GLU A 197 -18.20 9.95 17.27
CA GLU A 197 -17.47 8.86 17.93
C GLU A 197 -15.96 8.96 17.71
N PHE A 198 -15.54 9.43 16.54
CA PHE A 198 -14.14 9.72 16.23
C PHE A 198 -13.64 10.85 17.11
N ARG A 199 -14.37 11.96 17.20
CA ARG A 199 -13.98 13.14 17.98
C ARG A 199 -13.86 12.87 19.47
N GLU A 200 -14.72 12.01 20.00
CA GLU A 200 -14.64 11.57 21.40
C GLU A 200 -13.34 10.82 21.71
N ARG A 201 -12.77 10.12 20.72
CA ARG A 201 -11.59 9.25 20.90
C ARG A 201 -10.28 9.89 20.49
N PHE A 202 -10.24 10.53 19.32
CA PHE A 202 -9.03 11.04 18.67
C PHE A 202 -8.92 12.57 18.76
N GLY A 203 -10.01 13.27 19.08
CA GLY A 203 -10.07 14.73 19.13
C GLY A 203 -10.72 15.36 17.89
N ASP A 204 -10.79 16.70 17.88
CA ASP A 204 -11.51 17.46 16.86
C ASP A 204 -10.66 17.65 15.60
N GLU A 205 -10.99 16.92 14.54
CA GLU A 205 -10.30 16.96 13.24
C GLU A 205 -10.45 18.29 12.49
N ARG A 206 -11.32 19.18 12.97
CA ARG A 206 -11.49 20.52 12.38
C ARG A 206 -10.39 21.48 12.80
N ALA A 207 -9.48 21.06 13.68
CA ALA A 207 -8.27 21.80 13.97
C ALA A 207 -7.50 22.09 12.68
N SER A 208 -6.83 23.25 12.62
CA SER A 208 -6.04 23.63 11.45
C SER A 208 -4.82 22.70 11.35
N TYR A 209 -4.80 21.85 10.34
CA TYR A 209 -3.67 20.95 10.09
C TYR A 209 -2.34 21.69 9.99
N GLY A 210 -2.32 22.82 9.27
CA GLY A 210 -1.12 23.65 9.12
C GLY A 210 -0.61 24.25 10.44
N ASP A 211 -1.52 24.71 11.30
CA ASP A 211 -1.13 25.25 12.60
C ASP A 211 -0.66 24.14 13.55
N ALA A 212 -1.30 22.96 13.50
CA ALA A 212 -0.92 21.79 14.27
C ALA A 212 0.48 21.27 13.88
N LEU A 213 0.75 21.21 12.57
CA LEU A 213 2.05 20.86 12.02
C LEU A 213 3.14 21.87 12.45
N ALA A 214 2.84 23.17 12.34
CA ALA A 214 3.75 24.23 12.76
C ALA A 214 4.05 24.17 14.27
N ALA A 215 3.06 23.83 15.10
CA ALA A 215 3.23 23.65 16.53
C ALA A 215 4.11 22.43 16.85
N HIS A 216 3.90 21.30 16.17
CA HIS A 216 4.67 20.06 16.35
C HIS A 216 6.16 20.26 16.06
N TYR A 217 6.51 20.94 14.97
CA TYR A 217 7.90 21.20 14.59
C TYR A 217 8.49 22.49 15.21
N GLY A 218 7.65 23.37 15.76
CA GLY A 218 8.05 24.69 16.28
C GLY A 218 8.48 24.72 17.75
N GLY A 219 8.34 23.61 18.48
CA GLY A 219 8.61 23.53 19.92
C GLY A 219 9.42 22.29 20.32
N PRO A 220 9.72 22.12 21.63
CA PRO A 220 10.16 20.83 22.13
C PRO A 220 9.04 19.81 21.84
N GLY A 221 9.39 18.72 21.16
CA GLY A 221 8.43 17.68 20.77
C GLY A 221 7.65 17.11 21.96
N PRO A 222 6.54 16.41 21.71
CA PRO A 222 5.66 15.91 22.75
C PRO A 222 6.43 15.04 23.75
N THR A 223 6.08 15.15 25.03
CA THR A 223 6.66 14.32 26.10
C THR A 223 5.59 13.40 26.67
N GLY A 224 5.94 12.14 26.92
CA GLY A 224 5.00 11.14 27.46
C GLY A 224 3.96 10.62 26.46
N TRP A 225 4.15 10.89 25.16
CA TRP A 225 3.26 10.40 24.10
C TRP A 225 3.20 8.88 24.05
N ASP A 226 4.27 8.19 24.45
CA ASP A 226 4.40 6.72 24.40
C ASP A 226 3.45 5.98 25.33
N ALA A 227 2.81 6.69 26.27
CA ALA A 227 1.78 6.13 27.14
C ALA A 227 0.39 6.06 26.46
N GLU A 228 0.10 6.95 25.51
CA GLU A 228 -1.25 7.16 24.95
C GLU A 228 -1.30 7.03 23.42
N HIS A 229 -0.18 7.25 22.73
CA HIS A 229 -0.07 7.28 21.27
C HIS A 229 0.97 6.30 20.73
N VAL A 230 0.76 5.87 19.49
CA VAL A 230 1.65 4.93 18.80
C VAL A 230 2.94 5.57 18.27
N SER A 231 2.96 6.90 18.16
CA SER A 231 4.14 7.68 17.77
C SER A 231 4.04 9.13 18.24
N ALA A 232 5.17 9.84 18.27
CA ALA A 232 5.16 11.29 18.51
C ALA A 232 4.36 12.04 17.44
N TYR A 233 4.46 11.63 16.16
CA TYR A 233 3.70 12.26 15.08
C TYR A 233 2.19 12.08 15.22
N ALA A 234 1.74 10.99 15.85
CA ALA A 234 0.32 10.77 16.15
C ALA A 234 -0.27 11.88 17.05
N THR A 235 0.54 12.55 17.88
CA THR A 235 0.06 13.67 18.71
C THR A 235 -0.18 14.96 17.90
N MET A 236 0.27 15.00 16.64
CA MET A 236 0.25 16.21 15.82
C MET A 236 -1.18 16.60 15.45
N HIS A 237 -2.01 15.65 15.00
CA HIS A 237 -3.39 15.93 14.58
C HIS A 237 -4.27 14.68 14.74
N PRO A 238 -5.58 14.81 15.03
CA PRO A 238 -6.49 13.67 15.17
C PRO A 238 -6.51 12.71 13.96
N TRP A 239 -6.34 13.23 12.74
CA TRP A 239 -6.20 12.38 11.55
C TRP A 239 -4.92 11.53 11.58
N GLU A 240 -3.82 12.06 12.11
CA GLU A 240 -2.55 11.31 12.22
C GLU A 240 -2.55 10.30 13.36
N ASP A 241 -3.32 10.55 14.42
CA ASP A 241 -3.52 9.56 15.49
C ASP A 241 -4.36 8.37 15.01
N TRP A 242 -5.32 8.65 14.12
CA TRP A 242 -6.15 7.63 13.48
C TRP A 242 -5.38 6.74 12.49
N ALA A 243 -4.45 7.32 11.74
CA ALA A 243 -3.78 6.70 10.60
C ALA A 243 -2.50 5.91 10.96
#